data_AF-A0A9Q3PIY7-F1
#
_entry.id   AF-A0A9Q3PIY7-F1
#
_cell.length_a   1.000
_cell.length_b   1.000
_cell.length_c   1.000
_cell.angle_alpha   90.00
_cell.angle_beta   90.00
_cell.angle_gamma   90.00
#
_symmetry.space_group_name_H-M   'P 1'
#
loop_
_entity.id
_entity.type
_entity.pdbx_description
1 polymer ?
#
loop_
_entity_poly.entity_id
_entity_poly.type
_entity_poly.pdbx_seq_one_letter_code
_entity_poly.pdbx_strand_id
1 'polypeptide(L)'
;MGQAPLKEVPKLKEWPHFSGEGEYEHMEFIRGIDMIKEEFELPDRLGKARFNTLFTRSAHRWYVKLRQAHGHQSWTWQKTQIINKWGNDSWRFKVETDFESSKFDADKDKALPWFFQKKHRLTALYPDMSEFMIHTKIPRQCGGVLENAIKSRTT
;
A
#
# COMPACT_ATOMS: atom_id res chain seq x y z
N MET A 1 9.04 15.58 26.89
CA MET A 1 8.17 15.18 25.77
C MET A 1 6.95 14.53 26.38
N GLY A 2 5.79 15.18 26.27
CA GLY A 2 4.56 14.77 26.94
C GLY A 2 3.80 13.77 26.08
N GLN A 3 3.42 12.63 26.65
CA GLN A 3 2.52 11.68 25.98
C GLN A 3 1.20 12.38 25.65
N ALA A 4 0.75 12.30 24.40
CA ALA A 4 -0.57 12.76 24.01
C ALA A 4 -1.63 12.09 24.91
N PRO A 5 -2.60 12.85 25.46
CA PRO A 5 -3.66 12.27 26.26
C PRO A 5 -4.41 11.20 25.45
N LEU A 6 -4.65 10.02 26.02
CA LEU A 6 -5.39 8.92 25.37
C LEU A 6 -6.77 9.32 24.78
N LYS A 7 -7.31 10.49 25.18
CA LYS A 7 -8.54 11.09 24.66
C LYS A 7 -8.42 11.63 23.23
N GLU A 8 -7.21 11.89 22.74
CA GLU A 8 -6.96 12.42 21.40
C GLU A 8 -6.71 11.32 20.36
N VAL A 9 -6.39 10.09 20.80
CA VAL A 9 -6.17 8.96 19.90
C VAL A 9 -7.49 8.58 19.19
N PRO A 10 -7.49 8.41 17.85
CA PRO A 10 -8.69 8.06 17.10
C PRO A 10 -9.35 6.81 17.68
N LYS A 11 -10.68 6.79 17.61
CA LYS A 11 -11.48 5.63 18.03
C LYS A 11 -11.16 4.48 17.10
N LEU A 12 -11.22 3.25 17.61
CA LEU A 12 -10.88 2.04 16.86
C LEU A 12 -11.60 1.94 15.50
N LYS A 13 -12.85 2.41 15.40
CA LYS A 13 -13.64 2.45 14.16
C LYS A 13 -13.05 3.36 13.06
N GLU A 14 -12.22 4.34 13.44
CA GLU A 14 -11.55 5.28 12.53
C GLU A 14 -10.20 4.74 12.05
N TRP A 15 -9.75 3.60 12.59
CA TRP A 15 -8.51 2.97 12.15
C TRP A 15 -8.73 2.19 10.85
N PRO A 16 -7.69 2.03 10.01
CA PRO A 16 -7.81 1.22 8.81
C PRO A 16 -8.12 -0.23 9.18
N HIS A 17 -8.98 -0.87 8.39
CA HIS A 17 -9.30 -2.29 8.51
C HIS A 17 -8.68 -3.05 7.34
N PHE A 18 -8.34 -4.31 7.56
CA PHE A 18 -7.66 -5.15 6.58
C PHE A 18 -8.33 -6.51 6.45
N SER A 19 -8.92 -6.77 5.29
CA SER A 19 -9.63 -7.99 4.92
C SER A 19 -8.73 -9.05 4.26
N GLY A 20 -7.64 -8.60 3.62
CA GLY A 20 -6.70 -9.45 2.91
C GLY A 20 -7.16 -9.82 1.50
N GLU A 21 -8.11 -9.08 0.93
CA GLU A 21 -8.77 -9.38 -0.34
C GLU A 21 -8.49 -8.30 -1.40
N GLY A 22 -8.15 -7.07 -0.99
CA GLY A 22 -7.82 -6.00 -1.92
C GLY A 22 -6.37 -6.07 -2.44
N GLU A 23 -6.18 -5.71 -3.70
CA GLU A 23 -4.89 -5.81 -4.40
C GLU A 23 -3.76 -5.05 -3.68
N TYR A 24 -4.04 -3.86 -3.15
CA TYR A 24 -3.06 -2.99 -2.49
C TYR A 24 -3.37 -2.78 -0.99
N GLU A 25 -4.37 -3.48 -0.49
CA GLU A 25 -4.98 -3.25 0.82
C GLU A 25 -3.96 -3.39 1.98
N HIS A 26 -3.00 -4.31 1.83
CA HIS A 26 -1.96 -4.53 2.83
C HIS A 26 -1.03 -3.32 2.99
N MET A 27 -0.73 -2.60 1.90
CA MET A 27 0.11 -1.41 1.95
C MET A 27 -0.64 -0.21 2.51
N GLU A 28 -1.89 -0.01 2.09
CA GLU A 28 -2.75 1.05 2.62
C GLU A 28 -2.98 0.87 4.12
N PHE A 29 -3.22 -0.36 4.55
CA PHE A 29 -3.34 -0.70 5.96
C PHE A 29 -2.06 -0.38 6.73
N ILE A 30 -0.89 -0.86 6.27
CA ILE A 30 0.39 -0.58 6.92
C ILE A 30 0.66 0.92 7.02
N ARG A 31 0.47 1.66 5.92
CA ARG A 31 0.68 3.11 5.88
C ARG A 31 -0.25 3.84 6.83
N GLY A 32 -1.54 3.49 6.85
CA GLY A 32 -2.51 4.11 7.74
C GLY A 32 -2.17 3.87 9.22
N ILE A 33 -1.70 2.67 9.58
CA ILE A 33 -1.22 2.39 10.94
C ILE A 33 0.06 3.16 11.26
N ASP A 34 1.02 3.24 10.34
CA ASP A 34 2.25 4.00 10.54
C ASP A 34 1.95 5.50 10.78
N MET A 35 1.05 6.10 9.99
CA MET A 35 0.61 7.50 10.16
C MET A 35 -0.04 7.73 11.54
N ILE A 36 -0.97 6.87 11.96
CA ILE A 36 -1.61 6.99 13.29
C ILE A 36 -0.59 6.83 14.41
N LYS A 37 0.39 5.92 14.27
CA LYS A 37 1.41 5.74 15.30
C LYS A 37 2.36 6.94 15.39
N GLU A 38 2.68 7.55 14.27
CA GLU A 38 3.52 8.76 14.21
C GLU A 38 2.79 9.97 14.78
N GLU A 39 1.57 10.26 14.31
CA GLU A 39 0.79 11.44 14.71
C GLU A 39 0.45 11.45 16.20
N PHE A 40 0.20 10.28 16.79
CA PHE A 40 -0.20 10.14 18.20
C PHE A 40 0.90 9.54 19.09
N GLU A 41 2.14 9.43 18.59
CA GLU A 41 3.30 8.86 19.30
C GLU A 41 3.00 7.51 20.01
N LEU A 42 2.24 6.63 19.34
CA LEU A 42 1.66 5.47 20.00
C LEU A 42 2.69 4.37 20.29
N PRO A 43 2.84 3.95 21.57
CA PRO A 43 3.74 2.87 21.91
C PRO A 43 3.21 1.53 21.37
N ASP A 44 4.13 0.62 21.03
CA ASP A 44 3.80 -0.69 20.43
C ASP A 44 2.78 -1.50 21.23
N ARG A 45 2.76 -1.35 22.57
CA ARG A 45 1.79 -2.00 23.46
C ARG A 45 0.32 -1.66 23.14
N LEU A 46 0.04 -0.43 22.69
CA LEU A 46 -1.32 0.04 22.39
C LEU A 46 -1.81 -0.51 21.04
N GLY A 47 -0.93 -0.62 20.05
CA GLY A 47 -1.23 -1.30 18.78
C GLY A 47 -1.58 -2.77 19.01
N LYS A 48 -0.77 -3.48 19.82
CA LYS A 48 -0.94 -4.92 20.11
C LYS A 48 -2.32 -5.33 20.62
N ALA A 49 -2.99 -4.49 21.41
CA ALA A 49 -4.31 -4.78 21.94
C ALA A 49 -5.43 -4.56 20.91
N ARG A 50 -5.21 -3.61 19.98
CA ARG A 50 -6.21 -3.18 18.99
C ARG A 50 -6.12 -3.97 17.68
N PHE A 51 -4.94 -4.47 17.30
CA PHE A 51 -4.73 -5.09 15.99
C PHE A 51 -5.68 -6.23 15.64
N ASN A 52 -6.04 -7.13 16.58
CA ASN A 52 -6.98 -8.23 16.28
C ASN A 52 -8.27 -7.75 15.63
N THR A 53 -8.78 -6.60 16.08
CA THR A 53 -10.08 -6.06 15.64
C THR A 53 -10.00 -5.35 14.29
N LEU A 54 -8.79 -5.02 13.83
CA LEU A 54 -8.56 -4.35 12.56
C LEU A 54 -8.47 -5.36 11.41
N PHE A 55 -8.14 -6.62 11.70
CA PHE A 55 -8.19 -7.68 10.71
C PHE A 55 -9.61 -8.20 10.56
N THR A 56 -10.06 -8.35 9.32
CA THR A 56 -11.37 -8.88 8.97
C THR A 56 -11.22 -10.04 7.97
N ARG A 57 -12.31 -10.79 7.73
CA ARG A 57 -12.39 -11.86 6.71
C ARG A 57 -11.19 -12.83 6.73
N SER A 58 -10.48 -12.97 5.60
CA SER A 58 -9.38 -13.90 5.43
C SER A 58 -8.17 -13.52 6.28
N ALA A 59 -7.88 -12.22 6.40
CA ALA A 59 -6.78 -11.70 7.19
C ALA A 59 -6.99 -11.93 8.69
N HIS A 60 -8.23 -11.85 9.18
CA HIS A 60 -8.54 -12.19 10.58
C HIS A 60 -8.16 -13.63 10.92
N ARG A 61 -8.58 -14.60 10.08
CA ARG A 61 -8.27 -16.02 10.30
C ARG A 61 -6.76 -16.29 10.27
N TRP A 62 -6.03 -15.63 9.37
CA TRP A 62 -4.58 -15.71 9.32
C TRP A 62 -3.93 -15.11 10.57
N TYR A 63 -4.36 -13.93 11.00
CA TYR A 63 -3.75 -13.21 12.11
C TYR A 63 -3.93 -13.93 13.44
N VAL A 64 -5.11 -14.53 13.68
CA VAL A 64 -5.36 -15.34 14.87
C VAL A 64 -4.36 -16.51 14.96
N LYS A 65 -4.13 -17.23 13.85
CA LYS A 65 -3.14 -18.33 13.81
C LYS A 65 -1.71 -17.83 14.05
N LEU A 66 -1.35 -16.73 13.41
CA LEU A 66 -0.03 -16.11 13.57
C LEU A 66 0.22 -15.71 15.04
N ARG A 67 -0.80 -15.12 15.70
CA ARG A 67 -0.74 -14.71 17.10
C ARG A 67 -0.69 -15.88 18.07
N GLN A 68 -1.38 -16.99 17.77
CA GLN A 68 -1.29 -18.22 18.55
C GLN A 68 0.13 -18.83 18.49
N ALA A 69 0.77 -18.81 17.32
CA ALA A 69 2.08 -19.40 17.12
C ALA A 69 3.23 -18.54 17.70
N HIS A 70 3.16 -17.22 17.58
CA HIS A 70 4.28 -16.33 17.89
C HIS A 70 4.01 -15.33 19.03
N GLY A 71 2.81 -15.35 19.61
CA GLY A 71 2.43 -14.44 20.69
C GLY A 71 2.43 -12.97 20.28
N HIS A 72 2.78 -12.10 21.23
CA HIS A 72 2.76 -10.65 21.04
C HIS A 72 4.08 -10.10 20.48
N GLN A 73 4.09 -9.77 19.20
CA GLN A 73 5.26 -9.24 18.50
C GLN A 73 5.17 -7.74 18.22
N SER A 74 6.33 -7.11 17.97
CA SER A 74 6.42 -5.67 17.63
C SER A 74 5.66 -5.32 16.36
N TRP A 75 5.33 -4.04 16.17
CA TRP A 75 4.68 -3.60 14.92
C TRP A 75 5.58 -3.85 13.71
N THR A 76 6.89 -3.60 13.82
CA THR A 76 7.86 -3.90 12.76
C THR A 76 7.80 -5.35 12.32
N TRP A 77 7.78 -6.29 13.27
CA TRP A 77 7.66 -7.71 12.93
C TRP A 77 6.32 -8.03 12.26
N GLN A 78 5.22 -7.43 12.74
CA GLN A 78 3.89 -7.64 12.14
C GLN A 78 3.83 -7.12 10.70
N LYS A 79 4.43 -5.96 10.41
CA LYS A 79 4.58 -5.45 9.03
C LYS A 79 5.26 -6.47 8.13
N THR A 80 6.38 -7.03 8.57
CA THR A 80 7.10 -8.07 7.83
C THR A 80 6.21 -9.28 7.54
N GLN A 81 5.42 -9.75 8.51
CA GLN A 81 4.52 -10.89 8.27
C GLN A 81 3.39 -10.57 7.30
N ILE A 82 2.83 -9.36 7.37
CA ILE A 82 1.80 -8.90 6.42
C ILE A 82 2.38 -8.85 5.00
N ILE A 83 3.57 -8.25 4.82
CA ILE A 83 4.25 -8.17 3.53
C ILE A 83 4.58 -9.58 3.01
N ASN A 84 5.12 -10.47 3.83
CA ASN A 84 5.42 -11.85 3.43
C ASN A 84 4.17 -12.62 2.99
N LYS A 85 2.99 -12.28 3.53
CA LYS A 85 1.74 -12.97 3.20
C LYS A 85 1.03 -12.39 1.98
N TRP A 86 0.97 -11.06 1.84
CA TRP A 86 0.17 -10.37 0.81
C TRP A 86 0.97 -9.52 -0.18
N GLY A 87 2.20 -9.17 0.13
CA GLY A 87 3.13 -8.45 -0.75
C GLY A 87 4.31 -9.33 -1.21
N ASN A 88 4.09 -10.64 -1.32
CA ASN A 88 5.12 -11.61 -1.70
C ASN A 88 5.46 -11.58 -3.20
N ASP A 89 6.44 -12.38 -3.61
CA ASP A 89 6.93 -12.42 -4.99
C ASP A 89 5.82 -12.73 -6.02
N SER A 90 4.85 -13.57 -5.68
CA SER A 90 3.72 -13.86 -6.57
C SER A 90 2.83 -12.64 -6.77
N TRP A 91 2.54 -11.89 -5.70
CA TRP A 91 1.82 -10.63 -5.80
C TRP A 91 2.63 -9.61 -6.61
N ARG A 92 3.92 -9.49 -6.33
CA ARG A 92 4.83 -8.56 -7.01
C ARG A 92 4.86 -8.83 -8.51
N PHE A 93 5.06 -10.10 -8.90
CA PHE A 93 5.06 -10.55 -10.28
C PHE A 93 3.74 -10.22 -10.99
N LYS A 94 2.61 -10.42 -10.31
CA LYS A 94 1.29 -10.05 -10.85
C LYS A 94 1.20 -8.55 -11.12
N VAL A 95 1.56 -7.70 -10.16
CA VAL A 95 1.49 -6.24 -10.31
C VAL A 95 2.46 -5.73 -11.38
N GLU A 96 3.65 -6.34 -11.50
CA GLU A 96 4.61 -6.06 -12.59
C GLU A 96 4.01 -6.43 -13.95
N THR A 97 3.43 -7.62 -14.09
CA THR A 97 2.75 -8.06 -15.31
C THR A 97 1.58 -7.15 -15.68
N ASP A 98 0.76 -6.77 -14.71
CA ASP A 98 -0.36 -5.84 -14.90
C ASP A 98 0.13 -4.43 -15.26
N PHE A 99 1.30 -4.02 -14.78
CA PHE A 99 1.91 -2.74 -15.18
C PHE A 99 2.37 -2.78 -16.64
N GLU A 100 3.06 -3.85 -17.05
CA GLU A 100 3.68 -3.98 -18.38
C GLU A 100 2.66 -4.21 -19.50
N SER A 101 1.62 -5.00 -19.22
CA SER A 101 0.59 -5.38 -20.20
C SER A 101 -0.43 -4.28 -20.48
N SER A 102 -0.72 -3.43 -19.50
CA SER A 102 -1.73 -2.37 -19.66
C SER A 102 -1.11 -1.17 -20.40
N LYS A 103 -1.31 -1.12 -21.71
CA LYS A 103 -1.01 0.06 -22.54
C LYS A 103 -2.13 1.08 -22.46
N PHE A 104 -1.83 2.34 -22.76
CA PHE A 104 -2.86 3.36 -22.90
C PHE A 104 -3.56 3.21 -24.26
N ASP A 105 -4.88 3.17 -24.25
CA ASP A 105 -5.72 3.16 -25.44
C ASP A 105 -6.56 4.43 -25.48
N ALA A 106 -6.29 5.33 -26.43
CA ALA A 106 -6.96 6.64 -26.51
C ALA A 106 -8.47 6.55 -26.77
N ASP A 107 -8.95 5.44 -27.34
CA ASP A 107 -10.37 5.22 -27.64
C ASP A 107 -11.13 4.63 -26.44
N LYS A 108 -10.41 3.99 -25.50
CA LYS A 108 -11.01 3.27 -24.36
C LYS A 108 -10.71 3.91 -23.01
N ASP A 109 -9.54 4.49 -22.85
CA ASP A 109 -9.03 4.94 -21.56
C ASP A 109 -9.21 6.44 -21.34
N LYS A 110 -9.54 6.80 -20.09
CA LYS A 110 -9.41 8.18 -19.62
C LYS A 110 -8.01 8.39 -19.08
N ALA A 111 -7.31 9.40 -19.61
CA ALA A 111 -5.90 9.66 -19.30
C ALA A 111 -5.59 9.77 -17.80
N LEU A 112 -6.38 10.56 -17.04
CA LEU A 112 -6.13 10.77 -15.60
C LEU A 112 -6.30 9.48 -14.77
N PRO A 113 -7.44 8.76 -14.82
CA PRO A 113 -7.58 7.49 -14.11
C PRO A 113 -6.51 6.46 -14.47
N TRP A 114 -6.19 6.33 -15.77
CA TRP A 114 -5.16 5.41 -16.24
C TRP A 114 -3.78 5.80 -15.66
N PHE A 115 -3.41 7.08 -15.71
CA PHE A 115 -2.15 7.57 -15.16
C PHE A 115 -2.05 7.29 -13.66
N PHE A 116 -3.10 7.59 -12.90
CA PHE A 116 -3.12 7.32 -11.46
C PHE A 116 -3.01 5.83 -11.13
N GLN A 117 -3.66 4.96 -11.89
CA GLN A 117 -3.50 3.51 -11.74
C GLN A 117 -2.03 3.09 -11.99
N LYS A 118 -1.38 3.64 -13.02
CA LYS A 118 0.04 3.37 -13.29
C LYS A 118 0.98 3.90 -12.22
N LYS A 119 0.74 5.12 -11.74
CA LYS A 119 1.47 5.70 -10.59
C LYS A 119 1.33 4.81 -9.37
N HIS A 120 0.11 4.36 -9.06
CA HIS A 120 -0.16 3.49 -7.92
C HIS A 120 0.61 2.16 -8.01
N ARG A 121 0.58 1.49 -9.17
CA ARG A 121 1.38 0.26 -9.42
C ARG A 121 2.87 0.47 -9.22
N LEU A 122 3.42 1.58 -9.72
CA LEU A 122 4.85 1.85 -9.56
C LEU A 122 5.24 2.17 -8.11
N THR A 123 4.43 2.96 -7.40
CA THR A 123 4.64 3.24 -5.97
C THR A 123 4.52 1.97 -5.12
N ALA A 124 3.63 1.05 -5.50
CA ALA A 124 3.47 -0.26 -4.89
C ALA A 124 4.71 -1.14 -5.07
N LEU A 125 5.24 -1.22 -6.29
CA LEU A 125 6.40 -2.05 -6.62
C LEU A 125 7.74 -1.46 -6.16
N TYR A 126 7.83 -0.14 -6.13
CA TYR A 126 9.06 0.60 -5.86
C TYR A 126 8.75 1.81 -4.95
N PRO A 127 8.58 1.59 -3.63
CA PRO A 127 8.22 2.66 -2.69
C PRO A 127 9.22 3.82 -2.66
N ASP A 128 10.51 3.52 -2.91
CA ASP A 128 11.59 4.51 -2.90
C ASP A 128 11.83 5.18 -4.26
N MET A 129 11.00 4.89 -5.26
CA MET A 129 11.11 5.50 -6.58
C MET A 129 10.70 6.98 -6.53
N SER A 130 11.56 7.86 -7.04
CA SER A 130 11.25 9.30 -7.10
C SER A 130 10.06 9.59 -8.02
N GLU A 131 9.33 10.67 -7.72
CA GLU A 131 8.20 11.09 -8.56
C GLU A 131 8.63 11.34 -10.01
N PHE A 132 9.82 11.91 -10.21
CA PHE A 132 10.41 12.09 -11.55
C PHE A 132 10.56 10.74 -12.29
N MET A 133 11.06 9.70 -11.63
CA MET A 133 11.23 8.38 -12.23
C MET A 133 9.89 7.71 -12.54
N ILE A 134 8.88 7.90 -11.68
CA ILE A 134 7.51 7.46 -11.95
C ILE A 134 6.97 8.16 -13.20
N HIS A 135 7.07 9.49 -13.25
CA HIS A 135 6.53 10.31 -14.34
C HIS A 135 7.25 10.06 -15.68
N THR A 136 8.49 9.58 -15.66
CA THR A 136 9.23 9.19 -16.88
C THR A 136 8.97 7.75 -17.33
N LYS A 137 8.60 6.84 -16.40
CA LYS A 137 8.26 5.45 -16.72
C LYS A 137 6.85 5.29 -17.29
N ILE A 138 5.86 6.04 -16.79
CA ILE A 138 4.46 5.92 -17.23
C ILE A 138 4.27 6.22 -18.73
N PRO A 139 4.85 7.28 -19.32
CA PRO A 139 4.68 7.60 -20.74
C PRO A 139 5.17 6.50 -21.69
N ARG A 140 6.11 5.65 -21.27
CA ARG A 140 6.57 4.48 -22.05
C ARG A 140 5.47 3.44 -22.25
N GLN A 141 4.39 3.52 -21.48
CA GLN A 141 3.21 2.66 -21.62
C GLN A 141 2.16 3.27 -22.58
N CYS A 142 2.36 4.48 -23.08
CA CYS A 142 1.46 5.11 -24.06
C CYS A 142 1.73 4.65 -25.51
N GLY A 143 2.97 4.24 -25.81
CA GLY A 143 3.38 3.75 -27.13
C GLY A 143 3.35 4.81 -28.26
N GLY A 144 4.12 4.54 -29.32
CA GLY A 144 4.00 5.21 -30.62
C GLY A 144 4.09 6.75 -30.60
N VAL A 145 3.15 7.39 -31.30
CA VAL A 145 3.14 8.85 -31.53
C VAL A 145 2.93 9.64 -30.23
N LEU A 146 2.18 9.10 -29.27
CA LEU A 146 1.88 9.79 -28.02
C LEU A 146 3.12 9.90 -27.11
N GLU A 147 3.95 8.84 -27.06
CA GLU A 147 5.23 8.88 -26.36
C GLU A 147 6.17 9.93 -26.96
N ASN A 148 6.23 10.02 -28.29
CA ASN A 148 7.06 11.00 -29.00
C ASN A 148 6.55 12.44 -28.78
N ALA A 149 5.24 12.65 -28.84
CA ALA A 149 4.61 13.97 -28.66
C ALA A 149 4.73 14.51 -27.22
N ILE A 150 4.78 13.63 -26.21
CA ILE A 150 5.03 14.01 -24.82
C ILE A 150 6.50 14.39 -24.64
N LYS A 151 7.43 13.55 -25.13
CA LYS A 151 8.88 13.80 -24.99
C LYS A 151 9.32 15.09 -25.68
N SER A 152 8.79 15.41 -26.86
CA SER A 152 9.17 16.58 -27.64
C SER A 152 8.70 17.93 -27.08
N ARG A 153 7.80 17.94 -26.08
CA ARG A 153 7.30 19.17 -25.42
C ARG A 153 8.02 19.51 -24.11
N THR A 154 8.86 18.60 -23.63
CA THR A 154 9.64 18.72 -22.38
C THR A 154 11.12 19.08 -22.62
N THR A 155 11.53 19.22 -23.88
CA THR A 155 12.82 19.75 -24.34
C THR A 155 12.64 21.18 -24.85
#